data_AF-A0A534S207-F1
#
_entry.id   AF-A0A534S207-F1
#
_cell.length_a   1.000
_cell.length_b   1.000
_cell.length_c   1.000
_cell.angle_alpha   90.00
_cell.angle_beta   90.00
_cell.angle_gamma   90.00
#
_symmetry.space_group_name_H-M   'P 1'
#
loop_
_entity.id
_entity.type
_entity.pdbx_description
1 polymer ?
#
loop_
_entity_poly.entity_id
_entity_poly.type
_entity_poly.pdbx_seq_one_letter_code
_entity_poly.pdbx_strand_id
1 'polypeptide(L)'
;MGQAARQAVAETVAVRSQRFGDYEVPAERILRFPEGLVGFPEARQFVLLESGRPGSPFRYLLCLDLPELGFVVCDAAHVCPGYVADVPRPA
;
A
#
# COMPACT_ATOMS: atom_id res chain seq x y z
N MET A 1 32.46 -7.72 19.91
CA MET A 1 32.06 -9.06 19.41
C MET A 1 30.60 -8.99 19.01
N GLY A 2 30.33 -9.06 17.68
CA GLY A 2 29.06 -9.36 17.00
C GLY A 2 27.80 -8.63 17.48
N GLN A 3 27.09 -7.85 16.67
CA GLN A 3 26.77 -8.11 15.28
C GLN A 3 26.67 -6.79 14.51
N ALA A 4 27.44 -6.69 13.43
CA ALA A 4 27.08 -5.88 12.30
C ALA A 4 25.76 -6.45 11.78
N ALA A 5 24.66 -5.74 12.03
CA ALA A 5 23.40 -5.99 11.37
C ALA A 5 23.67 -5.85 9.86
N ARG A 6 23.73 -7.00 9.17
CA ARG A 6 23.77 -7.06 7.71
C ARG A 6 22.66 -6.16 7.20
N GLN A 7 23.01 -5.03 6.62
CA GLN A 7 22.12 -4.35 5.70
C GLN A 7 21.95 -5.30 4.52
N ALA A 8 20.85 -6.04 4.52
CA ALA A 8 20.32 -6.55 3.27
C ALA A 8 19.94 -5.31 2.46
N VAL A 9 20.57 -5.12 1.31
CA VAL A 9 20.12 -4.12 0.34
C VAL A 9 18.78 -4.66 -0.18
N ALA A 10 17.69 -4.22 0.44
CA ALA A 10 16.36 -4.50 -0.08
C ALA A 10 16.23 -3.80 -1.42
N GLU A 11 15.86 -4.53 -2.47
CA GLU A 11 15.52 -3.93 -3.76
C GLU A 11 14.42 -2.88 -3.54
N THR A 12 14.65 -1.65 -3.96
CA THR A 12 13.69 -0.56 -3.84
C THR A 12 13.04 -0.27 -5.19
N VAL A 13 11.79 0.18 -5.14
CA VAL A 13 11.00 0.58 -6.31
C VAL A 13 10.54 2.02 -6.09
N ALA A 14 10.69 2.84 -7.13
CA ALA A 14 10.14 4.19 -7.15
C ALA A 14 8.62 4.14 -7.40
N VAL A 15 7.85 4.80 -6.54
CA VAL A 15 6.40 4.94 -6.64
C VAL A 15 6.10 6.41 -6.85
N ARG A 16 5.44 6.74 -7.96
CA ARG A 16 5.09 8.12 -8.30
C ARG A 16 3.61 8.34 -8.11
N SER A 17 3.25 9.47 -7.52
CA SER A 17 1.85 9.88 -7.43
C SER A 17 1.66 11.34 -7.74
N GLN A 18 0.73 11.65 -8.63
CA GLN A 18 0.39 13.03 -9.00
C GLN A 18 -0.22 13.83 -7.83
N ARG A 19 -0.77 13.14 -6.82
CA ARG A 19 -1.50 13.77 -5.71
C ARG A 19 -0.79 13.64 -4.37
N PHE A 20 0.03 12.60 -4.19
CA PHE A 20 0.63 12.27 -2.90
C PHE A 20 2.16 12.38 -2.89
N GLY A 21 2.78 12.65 -4.04
CA GLY A 21 4.22 12.77 -4.18
C GLY A 21 4.91 11.46 -4.55
N ASP A 22 6.24 11.50 -4.55
CA ASP A 22 7.08 10.39 -4.96
C ASP A 22 7.72 9.72 -3.75
N TYR A 23 7.80 8.39 -3.80
CA TYR A 23 8.28 7.55 -2.72
C TYR A 23 9.25 6.50 -3.26
N GLU A 24 10.17 6.07 -2.40
CA GLU A 24 11.03 4.92 -2.64
C GLU A 24 10.72 3.86 -1.59
N VAL A 25 10.28 2.68 -2.02
CA VAL A 25 9.73 1.64 -1.14
C VAL A 25 10.41 0.31 -1.40
N PRO A 26 10.60 -0.56 -0.38
CA PRO A 26 11.07 -1.92 -0.60
C PRO A 26 10.13 -2.69 -1.53
N ALA A 27 10.67 -3.41 -2.51
CA ALA A 27 9.92 -4.19 -3.49
C ALA A 27 9.01 -5.25 -2.84
N GLU A 28 9.39 -5.76 -1.67
CA GLU A 28 8.60 -6.69 -0.85
C GLU A 28 7.30 -6.09 -0.31
N ARG A 29 7.16 -4.75 -0.27
CA ARG A 29 5.93 -4.07 0.15
C ARG A 29 4.91 -3.89 -0.97
N ILE A 30 5.24 -4.30 -2.20
CA ILE A 30 4.33 -4.19 -3.32
C ILE A 30 3.24 -5.27 -3.22
N LEU A 31 2.01 -4.81 -3.08
CA LEU A 31 0.80 -5.60 -3.14
C LEU A 31 0.45 -5.86 -4.61
N ARG A 32 0.15 -7.12 -4.93
CA ARG A 32 -0.27 -7.53 -6.27
C ARG A 32 -1.73 -7.93 -6.25
N PHE A 33 -2.51 -7.31 -7.12
CA PHE A 33 -3.90 -7.62 -7.42
C PHE A 33 -3.94 -8.18 -8.85
N PRO A 34 -3.89 -9.51 -9.04
CA PRO A 34 -3.75 -10.12 -10.37
C PRO A 34 -4.84 -9.70 -11.36
N GLU A 35 -6.06 -9.51 -10.85
CA GLU A 35 -7.24 -9.08 -11.60
C GLU A 35 -7.44 -7.55 -11.58
N GLY A 36 -6.53 -6.83 -10.93
CA GLY A 36 -6.65 -5.42 -10.63
C GLY A 36 -7.76 -5.11 -9.63
N LEU A 37 -8.32 -3.90 -9.73
CA LEU A 37 -9.45 -3.47 -8.91
C LEU A 37 -10.71 -3.31 -9.76
N VAL A 38 -11.87 -3.40 -9.12
CA VAL A 38 -13.15 -3.11 -9.78
C VAL A 38 -13.12 -1.69 -10.35
N GLY A 39 -13.34 -1.57 -11.66
CA GLY A 39 -13.24 -0.30 -12.40
C GLY A 39 -11.82 0.07 -12.87
N PHE A 40 -10.78 -0.67 -12.43
CA PHE A 40 -9.38 -0.47 -12.81
C PHE A 40 -8.66 -1.82 -13.01
N PRO A 41 -9.06 -2.64 -14.01
CA PRO A 41 -8.48 -3.97 -14.24
C PRO A 41 -6.98 -3.96 -14.65
N GLU A 42 -6.50 -2.83 -15.16
CA GLU A 42 -5.10 -2.58 -15.51
C GLU A 42 -4.23 -2.19 -14.31
N ALA A 43 -4.82 -1.72 -13.21
CA ALA A 43 -4.11 -1.33 -12.00
C ALA A 43 -3.88 -2.56 -11.13
N ARG A 44 -2.66 -3.10 -11.13
CA ARG A 44 -2.34 -4.42 -10.56
C ARG A 44 -1.31 -4.37 -9.44
N GLN A 45 -0.51 -3.32 -9.39
CA GLN A 45 0.55 -3.15 -8.43
C GLN A 45 0.26 -1.94 -7.54
N PHE A 46 0.23 -2.16 -6.24
CA PHE A 46 -0.05 -1.11 -5.26
C PHE A 46 0.94 -1.15 -4.11
N VAL A 47 1.06 -0.05 -3.39
CA VAL A 47 1.73 0.02 -2.09
C VAL A 47 0.84 0.72 -1.07
N LEU A 48 0.87 0.23 0.17
CA LEU A 48 0.21 0.88 1.30
C LEU A 48 1.22 1.70 2.09
N LEU A 49 1.02 3.01 2.16
CA LEU A 49 1.90 3.96 2.85
C LEU A 49 1.15 4.65 3.99
N GLU A 50 1.84 4.92 5.08
CA GLU A 50 1.32 5.80 6.13
C GLU A 50 1.08 7.20 5.56
N SER A 51 -0.01 7.84 5.98
CA SER A 51 -0.19 9.25 5.61
C SER A 51 0.90 10.10 6.27
N GLY A 52 1.30 11.19 5.63
CA GLY A 52 2.37 12.08 6.13
C GLY A 52 2.07 12.81 7.44
N ARG A 53 0.95 12.49 8.12
CA ARG A 53 0.56 13.05 9.43
C ARG A 53 0.73 11.98 10.51
N PRO A 54 1.63 12.18 11.49
CA PRO A 54 1.77 11.27 12.62
C PRO A 54 0.45 11.04 13.36
N GLY A 55 0.14 9.77 13.67
CA GLY A 55 -1.09 9.40 14.38
C GLY A 55 -2.38 9.49 13.56
N SER A 56 -2.28 9.74 12.25
CA SER A 56 -3.45 9.75 11.37
C SER A 56 -4.02 8.33 11.23
N PRO A 57 -5.36 8.17 11.25
CA PRO A 57 -6.00 6.87 10.98
C PRO A 57 -5.99 6.51 9.49
N PHE A 58 -5.54 7.44 8.63
CA PHE A 58 -5.53 7.29 7.19
C PHE A 58 -4.17 6.84 6.65
N ARG A 59 -4.23 6.06 5.58
CA ARG A 59 -3.10 5.57 4.78
C ARG A 59 -3.38 5.84 3.30
N TYR A 60 -2.33 5.78 2.49
CA TYR A 60 -2.43 5.90 1.04
C TYR A 60 -2.19 4.54 0.40
N LEU A 61 -3.16 4.06 -0.38
CA LEU A 61 -2.99 2.93 -1.28
C LEU A 61 -2.70 3.49 -2.67
N LEU A 62 -1.41 3.54 -3.04
CA LEU A 62 -0.95 4.15 -4.28
C LEU A 62 -0.74 3.08 -5.35
N CYS A 63 -1.21 3.34 -6.57
CA CYS A 63 -0.97 2.50 -7.73
C CYS A 63 0.42 2.78 -8.31
N LEU A 64 1.14 1.73 -8.69
CA LEU A 64 2.43 1.84 -9.39
C LEU A 64 2.24 1.94 -10.91
N ASP A 65 1.14 1.38 -11.43
CA ASP A 65 0.86 1.34 -12.87
C ASP A 65 0.26 2.66 -13.38
N LEU A 66 -0.49 3.36 -12.54
CA LEU A 66 -1.23 4.59 -12.86
C LEU A 66 -0.97 5.67 -11.79
N PRO A 67 -0.06 6.63 -12.03
CA PRO A 67 0.33 7.66 -11.04
C PRO A 67 -0.80 8.59 -10.57
N GLU A 68 -1.86 8.74 -11.36
CA GLU A 68 -3.08 9.47 -11.02
C GLU A 68 -3.99 8.71 -10.04
N LEU A 69 -3.83 7.39 -9.93
CA LEU A 69 -4.66 6.52 -9.13
C LEU A 69 -4.07 6.30 -7.74
N GLY A 70 -4.80 6.77 -6.73
CA GLY A 70 -4.46 6.53 -5.33
C GLY A 70 -5.68 6.70 -4.44
N PHE A 71 -5.79 5.84 -3.43
CA PHE A 71 -6.91 5.82 -2.51
C PHE A 71 -6.45 6.24 -1.11
N VAL A 72 -7.24 7.09 -0.46
CA VAL A 72 -7.12 7.30 0.98
C VAL A 72 -7.92 6.18 1.65
N VAL A 73 -7.25 5.33 2.41
CA VAL A 73 -7.84 4.19 3.11
C VAL A 73 -7.66 4.34 4.61
N CYS A 74 -8.48 3.64 5.39
CA CYS A 74 -8.32 3.55 6.83
C CYS A 74 -8.73 2.15 7.29
N ASP A 75 -8.39 1.83 8.54
CA ASP A 75 -8.99 0.67 9.18
C ASP A 75 -10.48 0.92 9.39
N ALA A 76 -11.30 0.05 8.78
CA ALA A 76 -12.77 0.17 8.83
C ALA A 76 -13.31 0.11 10.27
N ALA A 77 -12.65 -0.62 11.19
CA ALA A 77 -13.07 -0.72 12.58
C ALA A 77 -13.00 0.62 13.33
N HIS A 78 -12.14 1.56 12.88
CA HIS A 78 -12.05 2.90 13.47
C HIS A 78 -13.21 3.82 13.08
N VAL A 79 -13.84 3.59 11.91
CA VAL A 79 -14.91 4.46 11.38
C VAL A 79 -16.29 3.85 11.49
N CYS A 80 -16.37 2.51 11.54
CA CYS A 80 -17.61 1.76 11.64
C CYS A 80 -17.50 0.77 12.81
N PRO A 81 -17.92 1.16 14.02
CA PRO A 81 -17.91 0.28 15.18
C PRO A 81 -18.70 -1.01 14.90
N GLY A 82 -18.08 -2.16 15.16
CA GLY A 82 -18.68 -3.47 14.89
C GLY A 82 -18.53 -3.96 13.45
N TYR A 83 -17.76 -3.28 12.60
CA TYR A 83 -17.40 -3.79 11.28
C TYR A 83 -16.64 -5.12 11.39
N VAL A 84 -17.14 -6.15 10.70
CA VAL A 84 -16.49 -7.45 10.56
C VAL A 84 -16.39 -7.75 9.07
N ALA A 85 -15.17 -7.93 8.56
CA ALA A 85 -14.96 -8.33 7.20
C ALA A 85 -15.28 -9.82 7.06
N ASP A 86 -16.39 -10.14 6.38
CA ASP A 86 -16.71 -11.49 5.96
C ASP A 86 -15.97 -11.79 4.65
N VAL A 87 -14.74 -12.30 4.77
CA VAL A 87 -13.88 -12.63 3.63
C VAL A 87 -13.91 -14.14 3.44
N PRO A 88 -14.48 -14.65 2.33
CA PRO A 88 -14.44 -16.07 2.01
C PRO A 88 -12.98 -16.53 1.92
N ARG A 89 -12.66 -17.69 2.49
CA ARG A 89 -11.35 -18.30 2.23
C ARG A 89 -11.29 -18.72 0.76
N PRO A 90 -10.17 -18.42 0.06
CA PRO A 90 -9.95 -19.01 -1.26
C PRO A 90 -9.95 -20.54 -1.13
N ALA A 91 -10.59 -21.21 -2.10
CA ALA A 91 -10.73 -22.66 -2.15
C ALA A 91 -9.39 -23.38 -2.37
#